data_AF-A0A4U8YY51-F1
#
_entry.id   AF-A0A4U8YY51-F1
#
_cell.length_a   1.000
_cell.length_b   1.000
_cell.length_c   1.000
_cell.angle_alpha   90.00
_cell.angle_beta   90.00
_cell.angle_gamma   90.00
#
_symmetry.space_group_name_H-M   'P 1'
#
loop_
_entity.id
_entity.type
_entity.pdbx_description
1 polymer ?
#
loop_
_entity_poly.entity_id
_entity_poly.type
_entity_poly.pdbx_seq_one_letter_code
_entity_poly.pdbx_strand_id
1 'polypeptide(L)'
;MTYISRATSDKPLRWGEAMQTDGRTLDLFPWLYRPLCLLFLLAVIACVSIAGVSAQSFRFNDVYTTPFGPAYADILLKTENFLACKPPVGRTFSYALCYYSGPAIGTPVPTSGASYNPPLPCTLSADGKTADCTCYGLTTEEYPPYVPYFIDINGILNLDLYLSTIAVCGHGGANCNPRQPIVANTAWNKAPACKAANHNAVIPTAELISVFSPVKSGDYPSGSTKCSAGKYAGCMTAPCYHTGKFDSAGEELVQCKCPVYDGPFELGQVGEPCDANALTPKASHAPNAPAQPQYVWSAAHDPKANPTPVSPPATGCLPDMAGGKGCPLYSPTTSYPVSRGSALCKQVCESYKNSIRQGTSTPTSKGVQVAYSCDAALCTTLGIGQTTQPPPNPLKKANLLKNACGNLAEQSGIEAILALELADGCSCCASQVCGCSNAGVDIDAETQVEIAKLNAKQERLQITPQCQINGTLCGARAP
;
A
#
# COMPACT_ATOMS: atom_id res chain seq x y z
N MET A 1 -46.42 -30.51 -47.59
CA MET A 1 -46.68 -29.84 -48.88
C MET A 1 -45.36 -29.34 -49.44
N THR A 2 -44.82 -30.09 -50.39
CA THR A 2 -44.09 -29.71 -51.64
C THR A 2 -44.34 -28.26 -52.13
N TYR A 3 -43.47 -27.46 -52.80
CA TYR A 3 -42.29 -27.55 -53.70
C TYR A 3 -41.52 -26.17 -53.64
N ILE A 4 -40.17 -26.08 -53.56
CA ILE A 4 -39.12 -25.69 -54.58
C ILE A 4 -39.29 -24.29 -55.26
N SER A 5 -38.31 -23.35 -55.29
CA SER A 5 -37.14 -23.21 -56.22
C SER A 5 -36.29 -21.97 -55.84
N ARG A 6 -34.95 -22.03 -55.63
CA ARG A 6 -33.79 -21.76 -56.55
C ARG A 6 -33.92 -20.47 -57.42
N ALA A 7 -32.92 -19.60 -57.61
CA ALA A 7 -31.47 -19.81 -57.78
C ALA A 7 -30.59 -18.52 -57.67
N THR A 8 -29.38 -18.68 -57.10
CA THR A 8 -28.02 -18.29 -57.58
C THR A 8 -27.67 -16.87 -58.07
N SER A 9 -26.56 -16.30 -57.56
CA SER A 9 -25.33 -16.06 -58.36
C SER A 9 -24.15 -15.61 -57.49
N ASP A 10 -23.01 -16.24 -57.76
CA ASP A 10 -21.69 -16.11 -57.14
C ASP A 10 -20.87 -14.90 -57.65
N LYS A 11 -19.83 -14.56 -56.86
CA LYS A 11 -18.46 -14.11 -57.23
C LYS A 11 -18.09 -12.60 -57.26
N PRO A 12 -16.79 -12.26 -57.09
CA PRO A 12 -16.31 -11.36 -56.02
C PRO A 12 -15.58 -10.10 -56.53
N LEU A 13 -15.38 -9.14 -55.63
CA LEU A 13 -14.69 -7.87 -55.91
C LEU A 13 -13.17 -8.05 -55.99
N ARG A 14 -12.63 -7.73 -57.17
CA ARG A 14 -11.20 -7.62 -57.47
C ARG A 14 -10.62 -6.29 -56.99
N TRP A 15 -9.39 -6.38 -56.52
CA TRP A 15 -8.44 -5.29 -56.32
C TRP A 15 -7.75 -4.91 -57.63
N GLY A 16 -7.48 -3.62 -57.82
CA GLY A 16 -6.42 -3.11 -58.71
C GLY A 16 -6.86 -2.04 -59.72
N GLU A 17 -6.36 -0.82 -59.52
CA GLU A 17 -5.78 0.12 -60.52
C GLU A 17 -5.56 1.47 -59.79
N ALA A 18 -4.33 1.79 -59.40
CA ALA A 18 -3.27 2.48 -60.18
C ALA A 18 -3.54 4.00 -60.33
N MET A 19 -2.81 4.80 -59.54
CA MET A 19 -2.60 6.22 -59.80
C MET A 19 -1.10 6.47 -59.83
N GLN A 20 -0.64 6.96 -60.98
CA GLN A 20 0.72 7.25 -61.35
C GLN A 20 0.85 8.76 -61.50
N THR A 21 1.75 9.40 -60.76
CA THR A 21 2.48 10.59 -61.23
C THR A 21 3.77 10.84 -60.44
N ASP A 22 4.83 10.95 -61.23
CA ASP A 22 5.99 11.83 -61.16
C ASP A 22 6.96 11.78 -59.98
N GLY A 23 8.15 11.27 -60.32
CA GLY A 23 9.35 11.34 -59.53
C GLY A 23 10.09 12.66 -59.66
N ARG A 24 10.80 13.00 -58.59
CA ARG A 24 12.10 13.67 -58.62
C ARG A 24 12.99 13.01 -57.58
N THR A 25 14.00 12.35 -58.12
CA THR A 25 15.24 11.81 -57.55
C THR A 25 15.83 12.59 -56.36
N LEU A 26 16.09 11.85 -55.28
CA LEU A 26 17.15 12.12 -54.30
C LEU A 26 17.75 10.76 -53.87
N ASP A 27 18.47 10.13 -54.80
CA ASP A 27 19.33 8.98 -54.53
C ASP A 27 20.63 9.48 -53.88
N LEU A 28 20.65 9.52 -52.55
CA LEU A 28 21.89 9.64 -51.76
C LEU A 28 21.91 8.51 -50.71
N PHE A 29 22.76 7.52 -50.99
CA PHE A 29 23.40 6.58 -50.06
C PHE A 29 22.52 5.60 -49.24
N PRO A 30 22.10 4.45 -49.83
CA PRO A 30 21.49 3.34 -49.08
C PRO A 30 22.48 2.51 -48.25
N TRP A 31 23.80 2.76 -48.35
CA TRP A 31 24.83 1.96 -47.68
C TRP A 31 25.19 2.41 -46.25
N LEU A 32 24.80 3.62 -45.83
CA LEU A 32 25.03 4.12 -44.46
C LEU A 32 23.86 3.87 -43.51
N TYR A 33 22.66 3.62 -44.04
CA TYR A 33 21.45 3.49 -43.22
C TYR A 33 21.38 2.17 -42.45
N ARG A 34 21.89 1.07 -43.03
CA ARG A 34 21.90 -0.25 -42.39
C ARG A 34 22.79 -0.32 -41.14
N PRO A 35 24.05 0.16 -41.14
CA PRO A 35 24.86 0.15 -39.93
C PRO A 35 24.35 1.15 -38.87
N LEU A 36 23.77 2.30 -39.27
CA LEU A 36 23.17 3.25 -38.31
C LEU A 36 21.91 2.70 -37.63
N CYS A 37 21.03 2.00 -38.36
CA CYS A 37 19.86 1.35 -37.75
C CYS A 37 20.26 0.22 -36.80
N LEU A 38 21.32 -0.54 -37.10
CA LEU A 38 21.85 -1.58 -36.21
C LEU A 38 22.51 -1.01 -34.94
N LEU A 39 23.24 0.11 -35.06
CA LEU A 39 23.77 0.86 -33.91
C LEU A 39 22.66 1.49 -33.07
N PHE A 40 21.59 2.00 -33.69
CA PHE A 40 20.41 2.50 -32.96
C PHE A 40 19.63 1.37 -32.30
N LEU A 41 19.47 0.21 -32.95
CA LEU A 41 18.84 -0.95 -32.32
C LEU A 41 19.69 -1.50 -31.16
N LEU A 42 21.01 -1.58 -31.31
CA LEU A 42 21.91 -2.01 -30.23
C LEU A 42 21.97 -0.98 -29.09
N ALA A 43 21.90 0.32 -29.38
CA ALA A 43 21.80 1.37 -28.37
C ALA A 43 20.43 1.38 -27.66
N VAL A 44 19.34 1.07 -28.36
CA VAL A 44 18.00 0.90 -27.77
C VAL A 44 17.95 -0.38 -26.92
N ILE A 45 18.55 -1.49 -27.37
CA ILE A 45 18.64 -2.73 -26.59
C ILE A 45 19.56 -2.54 -25.36
N ALA A 46 20.65 -1.78 -25.48
CA ALA A 46 21.53 -1.43 -24.35
C ALA A 46 20.87 -0.44 -23.37
N CYS A 47 20.08 0.54 -23.85
CA CYS A 47 19.35 1.47 -22.98
C CYS A 47 18.12 0.85 -22.30
N VAL A 48 17.51 -0.19 -22.89
CA VAL A 48 16.40 -0.92 -22.27
C VAL A 48 16.88 -1.89 -21.17
N SER A 49 18.20 -2.14 -21.06
CA SER A 49 18.74 -3.13 -20.13
C SER A 49 19.19 -2.57 -18.76
N ILE A 50 19.06 -1.27 -18.49
CA ILE A 50 19.44 -0.67 -17.18
C ILE A 50 18.25 -0.58 -16.19
N ALA A 51 17.04 -0.97 -16.60
CA ALA A 51 15.85 -0.91 -15.73
C ALA A 51 15.35 -2.29 -15.26
N GLY A 52 16.08 -3.37 -15.51
CA GLY A 52 15.83 -4.66 -14.90
C GLY A 52 16.37 -4.66 -13.48
N VAL A 53 15.49 -4.55 -12.47
CA VAL A 53 15.85 -4.87 -11.09
C VAL A 53 16.17 -6.37 -11.05
N SER A 54 17.43 -6.72 -11.29
CA SER A 54 17.90 -8.10 -11.19
C SER A 54 18.03 -8.44 -9.70
N ALA A 55 17.09 -9.23 -9.20
CA ALA A 55 17.16 -9.85 -7.88
C ALA A 55 18.14 -11.04 -7.84
N GLN A 56 19.25 -11.00 -8.60
CA GLN A 56 20.16 -12.15 -8.71
C GLN A 56 21.16 -12.27 -7.55
N SER A 57 21.34 -11.25 -6.70
CA SER A 57 22.17 -11.36 -5.50
C SER A 57 21.50 -10.73 -4.29
N PHE A 58 21.54 -11.45 -3.17
CA PHE A 58 21.29 -10.90 -1.84
C PHE A 58 22.60 -10.82 -1.09
N ARG A 59 22.98 -9.58 -0.78
CA ARG A 59 24.05 -9.28 0.15
C ARG A 59 23.43 -8.60 1.35
N PHE A 60 23.55 -9.22 2.51
CA PHE A 60 23.05 -8.64 3.75
C PHE A 60 23.71 -7.28 4.00
N ASN A 61 22.92 -6.29 4.37
CA ASN A 61 23.38 -4.94 4.63
C ASN A 61 23.77 -4.77 6.10
N ASP A 62 25.01 -5.13 6.41
CA ASP A 62 25.65 -4.87 7.70
C ASP A 62 26.40 -3.53 7.73
N VAL A 63 26.32 -2.73 6.66
CA VAL A 63 26.99 -1.43 6.62
C VAL A 63 26.24 -0.43 7.48
N TYR A 64 27.00 0.50 8.08
CA TYR A 64 26.44 1.63 8.80
C TYR A 64 25.76 2.56 7.79
N THR A 65 24.43 2.47 7.71
CA THR A 65 23.62 3.35 6.85
C THR A 65 23.50 4.75 7.46
N THR A 66 23.77 4.87 8.76
CA THR A 66 23.90 6.13 9.50
C THR A 66 25.04 6.04 10.54
N PRO A 67 25.45 7.16 11.18
CA PRO A 67 26.39 7.11 12.30
C PRO A 67 25.93 6.31 13.53
N PHE A 68 24.66 5.91 13.60
CA PHE A 68 24.05 5.29 14.78
C PHE A 68 23.91 3.78 14.70
N GLY A 69 24.17 3.18 13.53
CA GLY A 69 24.11 1.74 13.39
C GLY A 69 23.94 1.26 11.95
N PRO A 70 23.93 -0.07 11.77
CA PRO A 70 23.70 -0.73 10.51
C PRO A 70 22.22 -0.70 10.10
N ALA A 71 21.89 -1.25 8.93
CA ALA A 71 20.53 -1.18 8.40
C ALA A 71 19.48 -1.81 9.34
N TYR A 72 19.81 -2.93 9.96
CA TYR A 72 18.94 -3.63 10.90
C TYR A 72 18.79 -2.97 12.28
N ALA A 73 19.35 -1.77 12.48
CA ALA A 73 19.02 -0.93 13.62
C ALA A 73 17.81 -0.01 13.34
N ASP A 74 17.24 -0.06 12.12
CA ASP A 74 16.04 0.69 11.72
C ASP A 74 16.08 2.16 12.19
N ILE A 75 17.09 2.90 11.73
CA ILE A 75 17.43 4.23 12.26
C ILE A 75 16.51 5.33 11.72
N LEU A 76 15.69 5.91 12.60
CA LEU A 76 14.74 6.97 12.29
C LEU A 76 15.35 8.36 12.47
N LEU A 77 15.91 8.95 11.41
CA LEU A 77 16.54 10.28 11.48
C LEU A 77 15.64 11.44 11.10
N LYS A 78 14.82 11.25 10.07
CA LYS A 78 13.92 12.27 9.50
C LYS A 78 12.79 11.58 8.75
N THR A 79 11.69 12.28 8.54
CA THR A 79 10.57 11.74 7.76
C THR A 79 10.90 11.51 6.29
N GLU A 80 11.88 12.22 5.73
CA GLU A 80 12.32 12.01 4.35
C GLU A 80 13.00 10.65 4.16
N ASN A 81 13.45 10.00 5.24
CA ASN A 81 13.99 8.65 5.18
C ASN A 81 12.91 7.61 4.81
N PHE A 82 11.64 7.89 5.11
CA PHE A 82 10.52 7.02 4.73
C PHE A 82 10.12 7.25 3.27
N LEU A 83 10.54 6.32 2.42
CA LEU A 83 10.12 6.23 1.03
C LEU A 83 8.66 5.75 1.00
N ALA A 84 7.72 6.59 0.58
CA ALA A 84 6.36 6.09 0.35
C ALA A 84 6.34 5.25 -0.92
N CYS A 85 5.75 4.08 -0.80
CA CYS A 85 5.49 3.15 -1.87
C CYS A 85 3.97 2.96 -1.97
N LYS A 86 3.47 2.81 -3.19
CA LYS A 86 2.09 2.40 -3.43
C LYS A 86 2.08 0.94 -3.88
N PRO A 87 1.20 0.09 -3.33
CA PRO A 87 1.00 -1.25 -3.84
C PRO A 87 0.79 -1.25 -5.37
N PRO A 88 1.22 -2.30 -6.08
CA PRO A 88 0.95 -2.42 -7.50
C PRO A 88 -0.56 -2.56 -7.74
N VAL A 89 -1.00 -2.06 -8.89
CA VAL A 89 -2.36 -2.24 -9.40
C VAL A 89 -2.37 -3.32 -10.47
N GLY A 90 -3.54 -3.88 -10.74
CA GLY A 90 -3.76 -4.99 -11.67
C GLY A 90 -3.44 -6.39 -11.10
N ARG A 91 -3.09 -6.50 -9.82
CA ARG A 91 -2.88 -7.78 -9.12
C ARG A 91 -2.98 -7.65 -7.61
N THR A 92 -3.29 -8.75 -6.92
CA THR A 92 -3.16 -8.84 -5.47
C THR A 92 -1.70 -8.69 -5.06
N PHE A 93 -1.46 -7.90 -4.01
CA PHE A 93 -0.17 -7.70 -3.39
C PHE A 93 -0.32 -7.79 -1.88
N SER A 94 0.70 -8.34 -1.23
CA SER A 94 0.73 -8.51 0.21
C SER A 94 2.08 -8.06 0.76
N TYR A 95 2.07 -7.60 2.01
CA TYR A 95 3.26 -7.18 2.74
C TYR A 95 3.09 -7.46 4.24
N ALA A 96 4.20 -7.56 4.96
CA ALA A 96 4.18 -7.81 6.39
C ALA A 96 4.27 -6.49 7.19
N LEU A 97 3.58 -6.41 8.32
CA LEU A 97 3.68 -5.30 9.27
C LEU A 97 4.13 -5.82 10.64
N CYS A 98 5.44 -5.78 10.88
CA CYS A 98 6.07 -6.24 12.12
C CYS A 98 6.17 -5.17 13.20
N TYR A 99 5.78 -3.92 12.91
CA TYR A 99 5.89 -2.79 13.83
C TYR A 99 5.26 -3.02 15.21
N TYR A 100 4.32 -3.97 15.32
CA TYR A 100 3.60 -4.32 16.56
C TYR A 100 4.04 -5.65 17.19
N SER A 101 5.06 -6.32 16.63
CA SER A 101 5.54 -7.60 17.13
C SER A 101 6.39 -7.45 18.40
N GLY A 102 6.29 -8.40 19.33
CA GLY A 102 7.10 -8.42 20.54
C GLY A 102 6.76 -9.55 21.51
N PRO A 103 5.98 -9.29 22.58
CA PRO A 103 5.65 -10.29 23.60
C PRO A 103 4.74 -11.40 23.09
N ALA A 104 4.62 -12.49 23.85
CA ALA A 104 3.72 -13.61 23.53
C ALA A 104 2.24 -13.34 23.82
N ILE A 105 1.89 -12.11 24.13
CA ILE A 105 0.52 -11.67 24.40
C ILE A 105 0.18 -10.48 23.49
N GLY A 106 -1.11 -10.25 23.24
CA GLY A 106 -1.55 -9.08 22.50
C GLY A 106 -1.27 -7.79 23.25
N THR A 107 -0.91 -6.73 22.53
CA THR A 107 -0.63 -5.40 23.07
C THR A 107 -1.56 -4.35 22.44
N PRO A 108 -1.92 -3.28 23.15
CA PRO A 108 -1.57 -3.01 24.54
C PRO A 108 -2.27 -3.97 25.50
N VAL A 109 -1.72 -4.16 26.69
CA VAL A 109 -2.35 -4.97 27.75
C VAL A 109 -3.22 -4.03 28.59
N PRO A 110 -4.55 -4.02 28.40
CA PRO A 110 -5.41 -3.13 29.19
C PRO A 110 -5.44 -3.57 30.66
N THR A 111 -5.60 -2.60 31.56
CA THR A 111 -5.77 -2.87 33.00
C THR A 111 -7.00 -3.73 33.33
N SER A 112 -7.97 -3.81 32.42
CA SER A 112 -9.25 -4.51 32.59
C SER A 112 -9.31 -5.92 31.99
N GLY A 113 -8.23 -6.47 31.41
CA GLY A 113 -8.22 -7.84 30.90
C GLY A 113 -7.34 -8.08 29.68
N ALA A 114 -7.78 -8.97 28.79
CA ALA A 114 -7.04 -9.34 27.58
C ALA A 114 -7.04 -8.20 26.54
N SER A 115 -5.94 -8.09 25.79
CA SER A 115 -5.87 -7.20 24.63
C SER A 115 -6.89 -7.60 23.57
N TYR A 116 -7.38 -6.60 22.83
CA TYR A 116 -8.22 -6.80 21.65
C TYR A 116 -7.41 -7.13 20.39
N ASN A 117 -6.10 -6.90 20.41
CA ASN A 117 -5.19 -7.27 19.34
C ASN A 117 -4.65 -8.68 19.54
N PRO A 118 -4.35 -9.43 18.47
CA PRO A 118 -3.73 -10.74 18.57
C PRO A 118 -2.33 -10.70 19.19
N PRO A 119 -1.86 -11.80 19.80
CA PRO A 119 -0.46 -11.95 20.16
C PRO A 119 0.42 -12.02 18.90
N LEU A 120 1.45 -11.18 18.85
CA LEU A 120 2.42 -11.10 17.76
C LEU A 120 3.83 -11.36 18.30
N PRO A 121 4.13 -12.59 18.77
CA PRO A 121 5.41 -12.88 19.42
C PRO A 121 6.58 -12.66 18.47
N CYS A 122 7.66 -12.09 18.99
CA CYS A 122 8.95 -12.07 18.32
C CYS A 122 10.02 -12.75 19.18
N THR A 123 10.35 -13.98 18.80
CA THR A 123 11.19 -14.89 19.58
C THR A 123 12.64 -14.78 19.12
N LEU A 124 13.52 -14.44 20.06
CA LEU A 124 14.95 -14.38 19.83
C LEU A 124 15.52 -15.78 19.53
N SER A 125 16.31 -15.91 18.47
CA SER A 125 17.02 -17.14 18.16
C SER A 125 18.09 -17.46 19.21
N ALA A 126 18.46 -18.74 19.34
CA ALA A 126 19.43 -19.18 20.34
C ALA A 126 20.81 -18.52 20.21
N ASP A 127 21.21 -18.12 19.00
CA ASP A 127 22.45 -17.37 18.74
C ASP A 127 22.34 -15.87 19.03
N GLY A 128 21.13 -15.38 19.31
CA GLY A 128 20.82 -13.99 19.61
C GLY A 128 21.00 -13.02 18.44
N LYS A 129 21.14 -13.50 17.21
CA LYS A 129 21.40 -12.68 16.01
C LYS A 129 20.17 -12.38 15.19
N THR A 130 19.14 -13.20 15.31
CA THR A 130 17.88 -13.07 14.59
C THR A 130 16.72 -13.25 15.54
N ALA A 131 15.54 -12.82 15.13
CA ALA A 131 14.31 -13.11 15.83
C ALA A 131 13.23 -13.51 14.83
N ASP A 132 12.49 -14.55 15.18
CA ASP A 132 11.33 -14.99 14.44
C ASP A 132 10.13 -14.17 14.95
N CYS A 133 9.80 -13.08 14.25
CA CYS A 133 8.65 -12.22 14.54
C CYS A 133 7.37 -12.64 13.80
N THR A 134 6.29 -12.90 14.54
CA THR A 134 4.94 -13.00 13.99
C THR A 134 4.42 -11.61 13.70
N CYS A 135 3.96 -11.36 12.48
CA CYS A 135 3.55 -10.04 11.99
C CYS A 135 2.19 -10.14 11.28
N TYR A 136 1.49 -9.03 11.11
CA TYR A 136 0.31 -9.01 10.23
C TYR A 136 0.74 -9.21 8.76
N GLY A 137 0.08 -10.11 8.05
CA GLY A 137 0.14 -10.24 6.59
C GLY A 137 -1.00 -9.44 5.98
N LEU A 138 -0.70 -8.22 5.53
CA LEU A 138 -1.69 -7.31 4.98
C LEU A 138 -1.76 -7.47 3.47
N THR A 139 -2.96 -7.38 2.91
CA THR A 139 -3.20 -7.62 1.47
C THR A 139 -3.95 -6.45 0.83
N THR A 140 -3.77 -6.25 -0.48
CA THR A 140 -4.51 -5.24 -1.24
C THR A 140 -6.00 -5.53 -1.41
N GLU A 141 -6.45 -6.74 -1.03
CA GLU A 141 -7.87 -7.09 -0.98
C GLU A 141 -8.55 -6.55 0.29
N GLU A 142 -7.78 -6.46 1.38
CA GLU A 142 -8.25 -5.92 2.66
C GLU A 142 -8.01 -4.42 2.75
N TYR A 143 -6.82 -3.97 2.34
CA TYR A 143 -6.39 -2.58 2.33
C TYR A 143 -6.07 -2.17 0.89
N PRO A 144 -6.96 -1.43 0.20
CA PRO A 144 -6.84 -1.22 -1.24
C PRO A 144 -5.52 -0.56 -1.63
N PRO A 145 -5.09 -0.66 -2.91
CA PRO A 145 -3.84 -0.08 -3.40
C PRO A 145 -3.74 1.45 -3.24
N TYR A 146 -4.84 2.09 -2.83
CA TYR A 146 -4.88 3.48 -2.40
C TYR A 146 -4.07 3.73 -1.13
N VAL A 147 -3.92 2.76 -0.24
CA VAL A 147 -3.20 2.97 1.01
C VAL A 147 -1.69 2.82 0.81
N PRO A 148 -0.88 3.86 1.08
CA PRO A 148 0.56 3.74 0.97
C PRO A 148 1.17 2.88 2.08
N TYR A 149 2.29 2.24 1.78
CA TYR A 149 3.22 1.69 2.76
C TYR A 149 4.56 2.41 2.64
N PHE A 150 5.46 2.21 3.61
CA PHE A 150 6.71 2.94 3.69
C PHE A 150 7.88 2.01 3.95
N ILE A 151 8.99 2.34 3.29
CA ILE A 151 10.29 1.73 3.52
C ILE A 151 11.21 2.81 4.06
N ASP A 152 11.79 2.61 5.24
CA ASP A 152 12.89 3.44 5.70
C ASP A 152 14.13 3.11 4.86
N ILE A 153 14.68 4.12 4.16
CA ILE A 153 15.89 3.99 3.35
C ILE A 153 17.08 3.50 4.16
N ASN A 154 17.14 3.82 5.47
CA ASN A 154 18.20 3.35 6.35
C ASN A 154 18.01 1.89 6.77
N GLY A 155 16.78 1.36 6.68
CA GLY A 155 16.41 0.00 7.07
C GLY A 155 16.38 -1.02 5.92
N ILE A 156 17.01 -0.71 4.77
CA ILE A 156 17.06 -1.63 3.62
C ILE A 156 18.12 -2.71 3.86
N LEU A 157 17.70 -3.96 4.08
CA LEU A 157 18.57 -5.10 4.41
C LEU A 157 19.31 -5.70 3.21
N ASN A 158 18.88 -5.44 1.98
CA ASN A 158 19.63 -5.82 0.79
C ASN A 158 20.59 -4.68 0.41
N LEU A 159 21.90 -4.93 0.52
CA LEU A 159 22.94 -3.93 0.30
C LEU A 159 22.95 -3.39 -1.14
N ASP A 160 22.76 -4.24 -2.15
CA ASP A 160 22.76 -3.79 -3.54
C ASP A 160 21.52 -2.92 -3.83
N LEU A 161 20.39 -3.27 -3.22
CA LEU A 161 19.16 -2.47 -3.29
C LEU A 161 19.30 -1.14 -2.52
N TYR A 162 19.96 -1.15 -1.37
CA TYR A 162 20.27 0.07 -0.61
C TYR A 162 21.11 1.03 -1.45
N LEU A 163 22.23 0.55 -2.02
CA LEU A 163 23.15 1.34 -2.84
C LEU A 163 22.46 1.95 -4.07
N SER A 164 21.67 1.15 -4.79
CA SER A 164 20.89 1.66 -5.93
C SER A 164 19.81 2.65 -5.50
N THR A 165 19.18 2.45 -4.34
CA THR A 165 18.16 3.37 -3.82
C THR A 165 18.75 4.72 -3.42
N ILE A 166 19.88 4.76 -2.70
CA ILE A 166 20.53 6.03 -2.34
C ILE A 166 21.10 6.76 -3.55
N ALA A 167 21.47 6.04 -4.63
CA ALA A 167 21.90 6.67 -5.88
C ALA A 167 20.77 7.45 -6.57
N VAL A 168 19.52 6.97 -6.47
CA VAL A 168 18.35 7.64 -7.05
C VAL A 168 17.72 8.66 -6.10
N CYS A 169 17.56 8.28 -4.83
CA CYS A 169 16.81 9.04 -3.84
C CYS A 169 17.68 9.97 -2.98
N GLY A 170 19.00 9.86 -3.09
CA GLY A 170 19.95 10.44 -2.13
C GLY A 170 19.99 9.66 -0.82
N HIS A 171 21.06 9.82 -0.03
CA HIS A 171 21.27 9.10 1.24
C HIS A 171 20.11 9.22 2.24
N GLY A 172 19.41 10.36 2.23
CA GLY A 172 18.29 10.62 3.15
C GLY A 172 16.91 10.55 2.50
N GLY A 173 16.78 10.03 1.27
CA GLY A 173 15.50 9.91 0.57
C GLY A 173 14.92 11.20 -0.05
N ALA A 174 15.60 12.34 0.07
CA ALA A 174 15.11 13.66 -0.34
C ALA A 174 14.64 13.75 -1.81
N ASN A 175 15.24 12.99 -2.73
CA ASN A 175 14.88 12.98 -4.15
C ASN A 175 13.72 12.03 -4.50
N CYS A 176 13.21 11.30 -3.52
CA CYS A 176 12.05 10.42 -3.59
C CYS A 176 11.02 10.81 -2.52
N ASN A 177 10.90 12.11 -2.25
CA ASN A 177 9.99 12.63 -1.24
C ASN A 177 8.55 12.23 -1.58
N PRO A 178 7.82 11.61 -0.65
CA PRO A 178 6.47 11.10 -0.88
C PRO A 178 5.41 12.17 -1.17
N ARG A 179 5.76 13.46 -1.03
CA ARG A 179 4.87 14.60 -1.30
C ARG A 179 5.17 15.35 -2.58
N GLN A 180 6.22 14.99 -3.32
CA GLN A 180 6.45 15.65 -4.59
C GLN A 180 5.27 15.36 -5.54
N PRO A 181 4.67 16.39 -6.18
CA PRO A 181 3.59 16.19 -7.14
C PRO A 181 4.01 15.16 -8.19
N ILE A 182 3.13 14.21 -8.53
CA ILE A 182 3.41 13.27 -9.62
C ILE A 182 3.46 14.07 -10.91
N VAL A 183 4.67 14.33 -11.40
CA VAL A 183 4.88 14.83 -12.75
C VAL A 183 4.92 13.58 -13.65
N ALA A 184 3.80 13.28 -14.32
CA ALA A 184 3.58 12.14 -15.22
C ALA A 184 3.78 10.73 -14.61
N ASN A 185 2.68 10.03 -14.27
CA ASN A 185 2.51 8.56 -14.15
C ASN A 185 3.65 7.68 -13.58
N THR A 186 4.63 8.20 -12.83
CA THR A 186 5.87 7.46 -12.48
C THR A 186 6.41 7.70 -11.06
N ALA A 187 5.81 8.59 -10.27
CA ALA A 187 6.49 9.11 -9.07
C ALA A 187 6.34 8.27 -7.78
N TRP A 188 5.19 7.62 -7.52
CA TRP A 188 4.94 6.91 -6.25
C TRP A 188 5.89 5.74 -5.97
N ASN A 189 6.45 5.12 -7.02
CA ASN A 189 7.40 4.03 -6.91
C ASN A 189 8.72 4.40 -7.59
N LYS A 190 9.12 5.67 -7.54
CA LYS A 190 10.40 6.14 -8.11
C LYS A 190 11.60 5.46 -7.45
N ALA A 191 11.52 5.22 -6.14
CA ALA A 191 12.57 4.56 -5.39
C ALA A 191 12.76 3.10 -5.86
N PRO A 192 14.00 2.67 -6.16
CA PRO A 192 14.30 1.26 -6.47
C PRO A 192 13.78 0.30 -5.40
N ALA A 193 13.88 0.65 -4.12
CA ALA A 193 13.31 -0.13 -3.02
C ALA A 193 11.80 -0.40 -3.17
N CYS A 194 10.99 0.61 -3.52
CA CYS A 194 9.56 0.43 -3.76
C CYS A 194 9.28 -0.48 -4.97
N LYS A 195 10.08 -0.35 -6.04
CA LYS A 195 9.94 -1.24 -7.20
C LYS A 195 10.29 -2.68 -6.86
N ALA A 196 11.36 -2.89 -6.10
CA ALA A 196 11.77 -4.22 -5.66
C ALA A 196 10.74 -4.84 -4.72
N ALA A 197 10.25 -4.07 -3.74
CA ALA A 197 9.18 -4.47 -2.82
C ALA A 197 7.92 -4.91 -3.56
N ASN A 198 7.43 -4.08 -4.50
CA ASN A 198 6.24 -4.43 -5.27
C ASN A 198 6.42 -5.71 -6.09
N HIS A 199 7.63 -6.05 -6.54
CA HIS A 199 7.91 -7.28 -7.29
C HIS A 199 8.39 -8.46 -6.43
N ASN A 200 8.31 -8.37 -5.09
CA ASN A 200 8.85 -9.39 -4.17
C ASN A 200 10.32 -9.73 -4.47
N ALA A 201 11.11 -8.70 -4.80
CA ALA A 201 12.47 -8.80 -5.32
C ALA A 201 13.51 -8.20 -4.37
N VAL A 202 13.14 -7.84 -3.14
CA VAL A 202 14.06 -7.27 -2.14
C VAL A 202 15.04 -8.33 -1.63
N ILE A 203 14.54 -9.51 -1.26
CA ILE A 203 15.34 -10.63 -0.78
C ILE A 203 14.89 -11.87 -1.55
N PRO A 204 15.79 -12.59 -2.25
CA PRO A 204 15.50 -13.87 -2.87
C PRO A 204 14.91 -14.83 -1.84
N THR A 205 13.95 -15.64 -2.26
CA THR A 205 13.16 -16.57 -1.42
C THR A 205 12.15 -15.95 -0.48
N ALA A 206 12.18 -14.64 -0.21
CA ALA A 206 11.13 -14.02 0.59
C ALA A 206 9.80 -14.03 -0.19
N GLU A 207 8.71 -14.46 0.47
CA GLU A 207 7.37 -14.41 -0.11
C GLU A 207 6.76 -13.02 0.05
N LEU A 208 7.10 -12.38 1.17
CA LEU A 208 6.71 -11.03 1.56
C LEU A 208 7.92 -10.31 2.15
N ILE A 209 7.82 -8.99 2.27
CA ILE A 209 8.76 -8.19 3.06
C ILE A 209 8.03 -7.45 4.17
N SER A 210 8.72 -7.25 5.28
CA SER A 210 8.23 -6.37 6.34
C SER A 210 8.45 -4.90 5.96
N VAL A 211 7.40 -4.10 6.11
CA VAL A 211 7.37 -2.67 5.81
C VAL A 211 6.63 -1.93 6.92
N PHE A 212 6.67 -0.60 6.90
CA PHE A 212 5.81 0.20 7.76
C PHE A 212 4.50 0.55 7.04
N SER A 213 3.37 0.41 7.72
CA SER A 213 2.07 0.87 7.22
C SER A 213 1.23 1.39 8.37
N PRO A 214 0.57 2.56 8.21
CA PRO A 214 -0.22 3.18 9.28
C PRO A 214 -1.62 2.55 9.43
N VAL A 215 -1.98 1.53 8.66
CA VAL A 215 -3.36 0.97 8.63
C VAL A 215 -3.86 0.49 9.99
N LYS A 216 -2.95 -0.01 10.86
CA LYS A 216 -3.28 -0.45 12.21
C LYS A 216 -3.05 0.63 13.28
N SER A 217 -2.63 1.85 12.91
CA SER A 217 -2.33 2.90 13.90
C SER A 217 -3.56 3.30 14.74
N GLY A 218 -4.77 3.14 14.22
CA GLY A 218 -6.00 3.36 14.98
C GLY A 218 -6.36 2.25 15.96
N ASP A 219 -5.70 1.09 15.87
CA ASP A 219 -5.92 -0.09 16.71
C ASP A 219 -4.82 -0.23 17.78
N TYR A 220 -3.87 0.70 17.85
CA TYR A 220 -2.85 0.75 18.89
C TYR A 220 -2.79 2.15 19.52
N PRO A 221 -2.41 2.28 20.81
CA PRO A 221 -2.24 3.58 21.45
C PRO A 221 -1.22 4.43 20.69
N SER A 222 -1.59 5.69 20.44
CA SER A 222 -0.70 6.65 19.80
C SER A 222 0.45 7.05 20.73
N GLY A 223 1.67 7.04 20.21
CA GLY A 223 2.87 7.50 20.91
C GLY A 223 3.98 6.46 20.86
N SER A 224 4.98 6.63 21.72
CA SER A 224 6.11 5.72 21.80
C SER A 224 6.69 5.61 23.20
N THR A 225 7.37 4.48 23.44
CA THR A 225 8.22 4.29 24.62
C THR A 225 9.68 4.28 24.20
N LYS A 226 10.48 5.15 24.81
CA LYS A 226 11.93 5.19 24.61
C LYS A 226 12.64 4.24 25.57
N CYS A 227 13.55 3.45 25.03
CA CYS A 227 14.32 2.44 25.76
C CYS A 227 15.81 2.74 25.62
N SER A 228 16.49 2.91 26.75
CA SER A 228 17.88 3.38 26.79
C SER A 228 18.88 2.38 26.19
N ALA A 229 18.62 1.08 26.34
CA ALA A 229 19.41 0.01 25.75
C ALA A 229 18.65 -1.33 25.79
N GLY A 230 18.97 -2.23 24.88
CA GLY A 230 18.55 -3.63 24.90
C GLY A 230 18.56 -4.25 23.51
N LYS A 231 18.27 -5.56 23.46
CA LYS A 231 18.09 -6.27 22.20
C LYS A 231 16.69 -6.02 21.63
N TYR A 232 16.64 -5.70 20.35
CA TYR A 232 15.40 -5.61 19.59
C TYR A 232 15.62 -6.12 18.16
N ALA A 233 14.52 -6.46 17.50
CA ALA A 233 14.50 -6.89 16.11
C ALA A 233 14.27 -5.68 15.19
N GLY A 234 15.20 -5.42 14.28
CA GLY A 234 15.01 -4.47 13.18
C GLY A 234 14.38 -5.18 12.00
N CYS A 235 13.07 -5.02 11.84
CA CYS A 235 12.28 -5.77 10.89
C CYS A 235 12.08 -5.05 9.55
N MET A 236 12.53 -3.82 9.37
CA MET A 236 12.35 -3.12 8.08
C MET A 236 13.00 -3.94 6.95
N THR A 237 12.23 -4.21 5.89
CA THR A 237 12.61 -5.06 4.74
C THR A 237 13.04 -6.49 5.06
N ALA A 238 12.78 -6.99 6.27
CA ALA A 238 13.04 -8.38 6.65
C ALA A 238 12.24 -9.36 5.78
N PRO A 239 12.80 -10.54 5.46
CA PRO A 239 12.11 -11.55 4.68
C PRO A 239 11.03 -12.23 5.51
N CYS A 240 9.86 -12.39 4.92
CA CYS A 240 8.67 -12.92 5.57
C CYS A 240 8.03 -14.03 4.75
N TYR A 241 7.36 -14.94 5.45
CA TYR A 241 6.81 -16.17 4.90
C TYR A 241 5.39 -16.40 5.41
N HIS A 242 4.52 -16.87 4.52
CA HIS A 242 3.17 -17.26 4.85
C HIS A 242 3.20 -18.42 5.84
N THR A 243 2.37 -18.35 6.88
CA THR A 243 2.25 -19.44 7.86
C THR A 243 0.98 -20.25 7.69
N GLY A 244 0.03 -19.75 6.89
CA GLY A 244 -1.34 -20.27 6.80
C GLY A 244 -2.16 -20.06 8.09
N LYS A 245 -1.62 -19.35 9.08
CA LYS A 245 -2.33 -18.99 10.31
C LYS A 245 -3.02 -17.65 10.12
N PHE A 246 -4.17 -17.54 10.77
CA PHE A 246 -4.96 -16.33 10.82
C PHE A 246 -5.26 -16.02 12.29
N ASP A 247 -5.38 -14.75 12.62
CA ASP A 247 -5.88 -14.36 13.92
C ASP A 247 -7.39 -14.62 14.04
N SER A 248 -7.97 -14.29 15.20
CA SER A 248 -9.43 -14.40 15.40
C SER A 248 -10.24 -13.42 14.55
N ALA A 249 -9.58 -12.44 13.94
CA ALA A 249 -10.15 -11.50 12.98
C ALA A 249 -10.12 -12.04 11.54
N GLY A 250 -9.46 -13.17 11.29
CA GLY A 250 -9.28 -13.71 9.94
C GLY A 250 -8.21 -12.95 9.14
N GLU A 251 -7.39 -12.15 9.80
CA GLU A 251 -6.22 -11.50 9.21
C GLU A 251 -5.06 -12.49 9.20
N GLU A 252 -4.32 -12.52 8.11
CA GLU A 252 -3.19 -13.44 8.00
C GLU A 252 -2.09 -13.06 9.00
N LEU A 253 -1.51 -14.07 9.64
CA LEU A 253 -0.31 -13.93 10.44
C LEU A 253 0.86 -14.54 9.67
N VAL A 254 1.90 -13.75 9.46
CA VAL A 254 3.10 -14.15 8.72
C VAL A 254 4.30 -14.22 9.66
N GLN A 255 5.30 -15.00 9.29
CA GLN A 255 6.52 -15.14 10.08
C GLN A 255 7.68 -14.45 9.36
N CYS A 256 8.26 -13.46 10.01
CA CYS A 256 9.41 -12.72 9.51
C CYS A 256 10.68 -13.07 10.27
N LYS A 257 11.81 -13.14 9.55
CA LYS A 257 13.13 -13.35 10.15
C LYS A 257 13.87 -12.03 10.26
N CYS A 258 13.78 -11.40 11.42
CA CYS A 258 14.33 -10.07 11.62
C CYS A 258 15.73 -10.15 12.26
N PRO A 259 16.74 -9.47 11.69
CA PRO A 259 18.03 -9.29 12.37
C PRO A 259 17.89 -8.53 13.69
N VAL A 260 18.76 -8.82 14.65
CA VAL A 260 18.73 -8.25 16.00
C VAL A 260 19.86 -7.25 16.19
N TYR A 261 19.52 -6.08 16.72
CA TYR A 261 20.47 -5.07 17.16
C TYR A 261 20.44 -4.94 18.69
N ASP A 262 21.57 -4.59 19.29
CA ASP A 262 21.71 -4.35 20.72
C ASP A 262 22.12 -2.89 20.93
N GLY A 263 21.19 -2.09 21.44
CA GLY A 263 21.36 -0.66 21.57
C GLY A 263 20.10 0.06 22.04
N PRO A 264 20.09 1.40 22.02
CA PRO A 264 18.88 2.17 22.25
C PRO A 264 17.82 1.90 21.18
N PHE A 265 16.55 1.94 21.57
CA PHE A 265 15.42 1.76 20.67
C PHE A 265 14.16 2.49 21.16
N GLU A 266 13.20 2.60 20.28
CA GLU A 266 11.90 3.18 20.52
C GLU A 266 10.81 2.19 20.10
N LEU A 267 9.88 1.94 21.02
CA LEU A 267 8.67 1.16 20.75
C LEU A 267 7.63 2.07 20.13
N GLY A 268 7.01 1.58 19.06
CA GLY A 268 5.87 2.24 18.42
C GLY A 268 4.57 2.27 19.21
N GLN A 269 4.64 1.98 20.51
CA GLN A 269 3.52 1.82 21.43
C GLN A 269 3.88 2.54 22.73
N VAL A 270 3.04 3.47 23.16
CA VAL A 270 3.26 4.24 24.40
C VAL A 270 2.94 3.41 25.64
N GLY A 271 3.78 3.52 26.67
CA GLY A 271 3.54 2.92 27.98
C GLY A 271 3.89 1.44 28.10
N GLU A 272 4.26 0.79 26.99
CA GLU A 272 4.72 -0.60 27.01
C GLU A 272 6.13 -0.70 27.63
N PRO A 273 6.44 -1.75 28.42
CA PRO A 273 7.75 -1.93 29.02
C PRO A 273 8.82 -2.28 27.98
N CYS A 274 10.03 -1.76 28.16
CA CYS A 274 11.17 -2.03 27.28
C CYS A 274 11.57 -3.51 27.21
N ASP A 275 11.32 -4.28 28.27
CA ASP A 275 11.50 -5.74 28.26
C ASP A 275 10.19 -6.43 27.82
N ALA A 276 10.17 -6.98 26.61
CA ALA A 276 9.02 -7.74 26.09
C ALA A 276 8.68 -8.97 26.98
N ASN A 277 9.65 -9.49 27.73
CA ASN A 277 9.45 -10.62 28.63
C ASN A 277 8.71 -10.21 29.90
N ALA A 278 8.68 -8.91 30.26
CA ALA A 278 7.93 -8.42 31.41
C ALA A 278 6.41 -8.58 31.24
N LEU A 279 5.94 -8.61 29.99
CA LEU A 279 4.53 -8.83 29.65
C LEU A 279 4.17 -10.31 29.48
N THR A 280 5.16 -11.16 29.28
CA THR A 280 4.92 -12.58 28.98
C THR A 280 4.81 -13.38 30.27
N PRO A 281 3.70 -14.11 30.51
CA PRO A 281 3.56 -14.94 31.71
C PRO A 281 4.72 -15.94 31.81
N LYS A 282 5.42 -15.96 32.95
CA LYS A 282 6.44 -16.98 33.23
C LYS A 282 5.76 -18.34 33.33
N ALA A 283 6.15 -19.30 32.51
CA ALA A 283 5.68 -20.67 32.69
C ALA A 283 6.10 -21.19 34.08
N SER A 284 5.22 -21.97 34.71
CA SER A 284 5.52 -22.68 35.96
C SER A 284 6.76 -23.54 35.76
N HIS A 285 7.79 -23.29 36.58
CA HIS A 285 9.08 -23.98 36.50
C HIS A 285 8.90 -25.46 36.87
N ALA A 286 8.66 -26.31 35.87
CA ALA A 286 8.90 -27.74 36.03
C ALA A 286 10.42 -27.98 35.95
N PRO A 287 11.01 -28.81 36.83
CA PRO A 287 12.46 -28.99 36.93
C PRO A 287 13.17 -29.56 35.68
N ASN A 288 12.42 -29.90 34.62
CA ASN A 288 12.94 -30.34 33.31
C ASN A 288 12.29 -29.58 32.13
N ALA A 289 11.68 -28.42 32.37
CA ALA A 289 11.08 -27.64 31.29
C ALA A 289 12.17 -27.07 30.36
N PRO A 290 11.92 -27.02 29.04
CA PRO A 290 12.79 -26.30 28.12
C PRO A 290 12.99 -24.85 28.60
N ALA A 291 14.16 -24.28 28.32
CA ALA A 291 14.40 -22.85 28.54
C ALA A 291 13.28 -22.04 27.89
N GLN A 292 12.71 -21.09 28.64
CA GLN A 292 11.63 -20.26 28.14
C GLN A 292 12.10 -19.47 26.92
N PRO A 293 11.28 -19.34 25.86
CA PRO A 293 11.60 -18.46 24.75
C PRO A 293 11.85 -17.05 25.26
N GLN A 294 12.91 -16.41 24.76
CA GLN A 294 13.17 -15.01 25.00
C GLN A 294 12.48 -14.18 23.92
N TYR A 295 11.75 -13.17 24.33
CA TYR A 295 11.06 -12.25 23.43
C TYR A 295 11.81 -10.93 23.34
N VAL A 296 11.83 -10.36 22.16
CA VAL A 296 12.34 -9.01 21.88
C VAL A 296 11.27 -8.23 21.15
N TRP A 297 11.27 -6.92 21.26
CA TRP A 297 10.37 -6.09 20.45
C TRP A 297 10.87 -5.99 19.01
N SER A 298 9.96 -5.93 18.03
CA SER A 298 10.27 -5.29 16.75
C SER A 298 10.27 -3.79 16.99
N ALA A 299 11.41 -3.13 16.79
CA ALA A 299 11.59 -1.74 17.16
C ALA A 299 12.56 -1.03 16.21
N ALA A 300 12.69 0.27 16.42
CA ALA A 300 13.52 1.15 15.60
C ALA A 300 14.32 2.09 16.52
N HIS A 301 15.48 2.56 16.10
CA HIS A 301 16.25 3.52 16.90
C HIS A 301 16.02 4.96 16.40
N ASP A 302 15.46 5.82 17.27
CA ASP A 302 15.41 7.27 17.07
C ASP A 302 16.50 7.99 17.90
N PRO A 303 17.67 8.29 17.32
CA PRO A 303 18.79 8.93 18.03
C PRO A 303 18.59 10.42 18.28
N LYS A 304 17.69 11.09 17.55
CA LYS A 304 17.48 12.54 17.72
C LYS A 304 16.59 12.86 18.91
N ALA A 305 16.07 11.83 19.57
CA ALA A 305 15.07 11.95 20.61
C ALA A 305 13.93 12.85 20.16
N ASN A 306 13.47 12.69 18.90
CA ASN A 306 12.36 13.50 18.39
C ASN A 306 11.23 13.46 19.44
N PRO A 307 10.61 14.61 19.76
CA PRO A 307 9.59 14.69 20.82
C PRO A 307 8.35 13.84 20.47
N THR A 308 8.21 13.46 19.20
CA THR A 308 7.20 12.55 18.67
C THR A 308 7.86 11.55 17.72
N PRO A 309 7.37 10.30 17.63
CA PRO A 309 7.85 9.33 16.65
C PRO A 309 7.95 9.93 15.25
N VAL A 310 9.00 9.59 14.50
CA VAL A 310 9.11 9.96 13.09
C VAL A 310 8.00 9.25 12.31
N SER A 311 6.85 9.90 12.18
CA SER A 311 5.68 9.40 11.46
C SER A 311 5.57 10.12 10.11
N PRO A 312 5.74 9.43 8.97
CA PRO A 312 5.54 10.03 7.67
C PRO A 312 4.03 10.29 7.45
N PRO A 313 3.62 11.42 6.85
CA PRO A 313 4.40 12.61 6.54
C PRO A 313 4.63 13.52 7.78
N ALA A 314 5.83 14.11 7.90
CA ALA A 314 6.12 15.18 8.87
C ALA A 314 5.18 16.40 8.84
N THR A 315 4.78 16.87 7.65
CA THR A 315 3.93 18.06 7.45
C THR A 315 2.95 17.82 6.31
N GLY A 316 1.82 18.53 6.29
CA GLY A 316 0.76 18.27 5.31
C GLY A 316 0.15 16.88 5.46
N CYS A 317 -0.37 16.35 4.36
CA CYS A 317 -1.12 15.10 4.31
C CYS A 317 -0.66 14.20 3.15
N LEU A 318 -1.03 12.92 3.21
CA LEU A 318 -0.96 11.99 2.07
C LEU A 318 -2.37 11.46 1.78
N PRO A 319 -2.80 11.40 0.51
CA PRO A 319 -4.09 10.80 0.16
C PRO A 319 -4.22 9.37 0.69
N ASP A 320 -5.38 9.09 1.28
CA ASP A 320 -5.82 7.80 1.82
C ASP A 320 -4.94 7.23 2.94
N MET A 321 -4.08 8.06 3.52
CA MET A 321 -3.33 7.68 4.71
C MET A 321 -4.25 7.68 5.95
N ALA A 322 -4.09 6.68 6.81
CA ALA A 322 -4.92 6.57 8.00
C ALA A 322 -4.75 7.74 9.00
N GLY A 323 -5.84 8.04 9.71
CA GLY A 323 -5.93 9.02 10.78
C GLY A 323 -5.73 10.46 10.32
N GLY A 324 -5.23 11.30 11.23
CA GLY A 324 -5.00 12.74 10.98
C GLY A 324 -3.87 13.07 10.01
N LYS A 325 -3.25 12.05 9.39
CA LYS A 325 -2.22 12.20 8.36
C LYS A 325 -2.76 12.03 6.95
N GLY A 326 -3.99 11.53 6.82
CA GLY A 326 -4.75 11.50 5.58
C GLY A 326 -5.12 12.90 5.10
N CYS A 327 -5.19 13.08 3.78
CA CYS A 327 -5.68 14.34 3.23
C CYS A 327 -7.19 14.52 3.51
N PRO A 328 -7.68 15.77 3.63
CA PRO A 328 -9.10 16.01 3.90
C PRO A 328 -10.01 15.34 2.86
N LEU A 329 -11.22 14.98 3.28
CA LEU A 329 -12.28 14.56 2.37
C LEU A 329 -12.69 15.73 1.45
N TYR A 330 -13.44 15.44 0.39
CA TYR A 330 -14.00 16.46 -0.49
C TYR A 330 -14.74 17.57 0.29
N SER A 331 -14.52 18.82 -0.12
CA SER A 331 -15.26 19.99 0.36
C SER A 331 -15.69 20.86 -0.81
N PRO A 332 -16.99 21.23 -0.91
CA PRO A 332 -17.47 22.10 -1.98
C PRO A 332 -16.95 23.53 -1.88
N THR A 333 -16.39 23.94 -0.74
CA THR A 333 -15.83 25.29 -0.54
C THR A 333 -14.34 25.38 -0.88
N THR A 334 -13.69 24.24 -1.14
CA THR A 334 -12.27 24.18 -1.51
C THR A 334 -12.10 24.40 -3.01
N SER A 335 -11.13 25.22 -3.40
CA SER A 335 -10.70 25.31 -4.79
C SER A 335 -9.66 24.22 -5.09
N TYR A 336 -10.00 23.33 -6.01
CA TYR A 336 -9.13 22.24 -6.42
C TYR A 336 -8.28 22.62 -7.65
N PRO A 337 -6.98 22.30 -7.66
CA PRO A 337 -6.10 22.47 -8.83
C PRO A 337 -6.61 21.81 -10.12
N VAL A 338 -7.14 20.58 -10.04
CA VAL A 338 -7.67 19.87 -11.21
C VAL A 338 -9.08 20.38 -11.52
N SER A 339 -9.27 20.83 -12.77
CA SER A 339 -10.56 21.32 -13.24
C SER A 339 -11.49 20.20 -13.71
N ARG A 340 -12.80 20.38 -13.45
CA ARG A 340 -13.86 19.54 -14.00
C ARG A 340 -13.80 19.52 -15.54
N GLY A 341 -13.97 18.34 -16.13
CA GLY A 341 -13.91 18.14 -17.58
C GLY A 341 -12.51 18.08 -18.18
N SER A 342 -11.45 18.23 -17.37
CA SER A 342 -10.06 17.98 -17.79
C SER A 342 -9.87 16.53 -18.28
N ALA A 343 -8.81 16.28 -19.04
CA ALA A 343 -8.49 14.92 -19.52
C ALA A 343 -8.31 13.93 -18.35
N LEU A 344 -7.66 14.37 -17.26
CA LEU A 344 -7.52 13.58 -16.04
C LEU A 344 -8.90 13.27 -15.43
N CYS A 345 -9.78 14.27 -15.33
CA CYS A 345 -11.13 14.03 -14.80
C CYS A 345 -11.96 13.08 -15.68
N LYS A 346 -11.79 13.09 -17.00
CA LYS A 346 -12.45 12.11 -17.87
C LYS A 346 -11.98 10.68 -17.56
N GLN A 347 -10.67 10.48 -17.40
CA GLN A 347 -10.11 9.18 -17.03
C GLN A 347 -10.58 8.72 -15.64
N VAL A 348 -10.64 9.63 -14.67
CA VAL A 348 -11.20 9.36 -13.34
C VAL A 348 -12.65 8.91 -13.47
N CYS A 349 -13.51 9.68 -14.13
CA CYS A 349 -14.92 9.33 -14.25
C CYS A 349 -15.15 8.02 -15.03
N GLU A 350 -14.35 7.72 -16.04
CA GLU A 350 -14.36 6.43 -16.73
C GLU A 350 -13.97 5.27 -15.81
N SER A 351 -12.93 5.46 -14.98
CA SER A 351 -12.46 4.48 -13.98
C SER A 351 -13.57 4.12 -12.98
N TYR A 352 -14.30 5.11 -12.46
CA TYR A 352 -15.42 4.86 -11.54
C TYR A 352 -16.64 4.22 -12.23
N LYS A 353 -16.96 4.62 -13.46
CA LYS A 353 -18.21 4.24 -14.12
C LYS A 353 -18.17 2.85 -14.75
N ASN A 354 -17.10 2.55 -15.47
CA ASN A 354 -17.07 1.46 -16.46
C ASN A 354 -16.16 0.28 -16.08
N SER A 355 -15.55 0.30 -14.89
CA SER A 355 -14.55 -0.69 -14.50
C SER A 355 -15.15 -1.81 -13.62
N ILE A 356 -14.32 -2.38 -12.74
CA ILE A 356 -14.64 -3.54 -11.90
C ILE A 356 -15.94 -3.33 -11.10
N ARG A 357 -16.79 -4.34 -11.19
CA ARG A 357 -18.06 -4.44 -10.46
C ARG A 357 -18.07 -5.69 -9.58
N GLN A 358 -18.56 -5.56 -8.35
CA GLN A 358 -18.65 -6.68 -7.39
C GLN A 358 -20.09 -7.20 -7.26
N GLY A 359 -20.25 -8.53 -7.22
CA GLY A 359 -21.56 -9.20 -7.11
C GLY A 359 -21.82 -10.15 -8.28
N THR A 360 -22.86 -11.00 -8.17
CA THR A 360 -23.24 -11.92 -9.25
C THR A 360 -23.93 -11.17 -10.38
N SER A 361 -23.32 -11.19 -11.55
CA SER A 361 -23.93 -10.81 -12.83
C SER A 361 -25.05 -11.79 -13.17
N THR A 362 -26.21 -11.59 -12.54
CA THR A 362 -27.46 -12.13 -13.07
C THR A 362 -27.88 -11.28 -14.29
N PRO A 363 -28.74 -11.79 -15.17
CA PRO A 363 -29.24 -11.00 -16.32
C PRO A 363 -29.85 -9.64 -15.95
N THR A 364 -30.17 -9.44 -14.67
CA THR A 364 -30.84 -8.26 -14.12
C THR A 364 -29.96 -7.39 -13.21
N SER A 365 -28.77 -7.84 -12.79
CA SER A 365 -27.89 -7.08 -11.90
C SER A 365 -26.60 -6.68 -12.61
N LYS A 366 -26.27 -5.39 -12.58
CA LYS A 366 -25.00 -4.89 -13.09
C LYS A 366 -23.86 -5.00 -12.06
N GLY A 367 -24.15 -5.37 -10.82
CA GLY A 367 -23.19 -5.40 -9.73
C GLY A 367 -22.84 -4.00 -9.21
N VAL A 368 -22.09 -3.95 -8.11
CA VAL A 368 -21.70 -2.72 -7.40
C VAL A 368 -20.46 -2.11 -8.04
N GLN A 369 -20.48 -0.82 -8.35
CA GLN A 369 -19.31 -0.07 -8.83
C GLN A 369 -18.29 0.13 -7.69
N VAL A 370 -17.22 -0.67 -7.70
CA VAL A 370 -16.31 -0.83 -6.54
C VAL A 370 -15.63 0.47 -6.12
N ALA A 371 -15.24 1.32 -7.08
CA ALA A 371 -14.61 2.61 -6.77
C ALA A 371 -15.49 3.49 -5.86
N TYR A 372 -16.79 3.60 -6.15
CA TYR A 372 -17.70 4.41 -5.34
C TYR A 372 -17.98 3.81 -3.97
N SER A 373 -18.16 2.48 -3.89
CA SER A 373 -18.36 1.81 -2.60
C SER A 373 -17.10 1.91 -1.73
N CYS A 374 -15.93 1.81 -2.35
CA CYS A 374 -14.66 1.94 -1.66
C CYS A 374 -14.47 3.36 -1.11
N ASP A 375 -14.63 4.41 -1.92
CA ASP A 375 -14.54 5.79 -1.44
C ASP A 375 -15.50 6.07 -0.28
N ALA A 376 -16.73 5.54 -0.36
CA ALA A 376 -17.74 5.77 0.66
C ALA A 376 -17.33 5.25 2.05
N ALA A 377 -16.55 4.17 2.09
CA ALA A 377 -16.19 3.49 3.33
C ALA A 377 -14.72 3.66 3.73
N LEU A 378 -13.79 3.76 2.78
CA LEU A 378 -12.35 3.64 3.03
C LEU A 378 -11.83 4.72 3.96
N CYS A 379 -11.87 5.98 3.51
CA CYS A 379 -11.19 7.07 4.19
C CYS A 379 -11.71 7.30 5.61
N THR A 380 -13.02 7.26 5.80
CA THR A 380 -13.64 7.42 7.12
C THR A 380 -13.37 6.23 8.04
N THR A 381 -13.32 5.01 7.51
CA THR A 381 -12.93 3.82 8.29
C THR A 381 -11.47 3.87 8.71
N LEU A 382 -10.60 4.44 7.88
CA LEU A 382 -9.22 4.74 8.21
C LEU A 382 -9.06 5.93 9.18
N GLY A 383 -10.15 6.60 9.55
CA GLY A 383 -10.15 7.71 10.51
C GLY A 383 -10.04 9.11 9.91
N ILE A 384 -10.05 9.24 8.58
CA ILE A 384 -9.98 10.54 7.89
C ILE A 384 -11.31 11.27 8.08
N GLY A 385 -11.24 12.55 8.48
CA GLY A 385 -12.41 13.40 8.72
C GLY A 385 -13.17 13.11 10.02
N GLN A 386 -12.74 12.12 10.82
CA GLN A 386 -13.35 11.84 12.12
C GLN A 386 -12.93 12.91 13.14
N THR A 387 -13.88 13.47 13.88
CA THR A 387 -13.62 14.42 14.98
C THR A 387 -13.31 13.73 16.30
N THR A 388 -13.73 12.46 16.43
CA THR A 388 -13.46 11.58 17.57
C THR A 388 -12.88 10.27 17.05
N GLN A 389 -11.83 9.75 17.69
CA GLN A 389 -11.28 8.45 17.32
C GLN A 389 -12.34 7.37 17.56
N PRO A 390 -12.75 6.60 16.53
CA PRO A 390 -13.64 5.48 16.71
C PRO A 390 -13.02 4.44 17.64
N PRO A 391 -13.81 3.66 18.40
CA PRO A 391 -13.28 2.59 19.23
C PRO A 391 -12.47 1.59 18.37
N PRO A 392 -11.39 1.00 18.93
CA PRO A 392 -10.63 -0.02 18.22
C PRO A 392 -11.52 -1.24 17.97
N ASN A 393 -11.64 -1.60 16.69
CA ASN A 393 -12.36 -2.79 16.24
C ASN A 393 -11.76 -3.31 14.92
N PRO A 394 -10.49 -3.75 14.95
CA PRO A 394 -9.72 -4.11 13.74
C PRO A 394 -10.52 -5.08 12.84
N LEU A 395 -11.07 -6.14 13.43
CA LEU A 395 -11.89 -7.13 12.74
C LEU A 395 -13.05 -6.54 11.92
N LYS A 396 -13.92 -5.74 12.56
CA LYS A 396 -15.10 -5.23 11.86
C LYS A 396 -14.71 -4.16 10.83
N LYS A 397 -13.61 -3.42 11.05
CA LYS A 397 -13.07 -2.46 10.08
C LYS A 397 -12.49 -3.17 8.85
N ALA A 398 -11.65 -4.18 9.04
CA ALA A 398 -11.10 -5.01 7.97
C ALA A 398 -12.20 -5.63 7.09
N ASN A 399 -13.20 -6.25 7.71
CA ASN A 399 -14.35 -6.81 7.01
C ASN A 399 -15.17 -5.75 6.27
N LEU A 400 -15.32 -4.56 6.84
CA LEU A 400 -16.02 -3.46 6.17
C LEU A 400 -15.25 -3.03 4.92
N LEU A 401 -13.93 -2.85 5.02
CA LEU A 401 -13.07 -2.44 3.91
C LEU A 401 -13.03 -3.50 2.81
N LYS A 402 -12.85 -4.78 3.16
CA LYS A 402 -12.90 -5.89 2.21
C LYS A 402 -14.23 -5.94 1.45
N ASN A 403 -15.35 -5.67 2.13
CA ASN A 403 -16.66 -5.64 1.47
C ASN A 403 -16.86 -4.42 0.57
N ALA A 404 -16.22 -3.29 0.89
CA ALA A 404 -16.37 -2.03 0.15
C ALA A 404 -15.42 -1.91 -1.04
N CYS A 405 -14.20 -2.41 -0.87
CA CYS A 405 -13.05 -2.23 -1.76
C CYS A 405 -12.54 -3.55 -2.38
N GLY A 406 -13.22 -4.68 -2.12
CA GLY A 406 -12.82 -5.97 -2.68
C GLY A 406 -12.71 -5.92 -4.21
N ASN A 407 -11.65 -6.52 -4.75
CA ASN A 407 -11.29 -6.51 -6.17
C ASN A 407 -10.89 -5.13 -6.74
N LEU A 408 -10.81 -4.08 -5.92
CA LEU A 408 -10.37 -2.76 -6.39
C LEU A 408 -8.96 -2.83 -7.00
N ALA A 409 -8.09 -3.74 -6.51
CA ALA A 409 -6.77 -3.96 -7.10
C ALA A 409 -6.80 -4.33 -8.59
N GLU A 410 -7.90 -4.88 -9.12
CA GLU A 410 -8.06 -5.23 -10.54
C GLU A 410 -8.62 -4.07 -11.39
N GLN A 411 -8.99 -2.95 -10.77
CA GLN A 411 -9.60 -1.81 -11.45
C GLN A 411 -8.62 -1.10 -12.37
N SER A 412 -8.97 -1.05 -13.66
CA SER A 412 -8.25 -0.25 -14.64
C SER A 412 -8.43 1.25 -14.36
N GLY A 413 -7.36 2.03 -14.44
CA GLY A 413 -7.42 3.48 -14.33
C GLY A 413 -7.46 4.01 -12.89
N ILE A 414 -7.10 3.18 -11.91
CA ILE A 414 -6.84 3.63 -10.53
C ILE A 414 -5.76 4.70 -10.48
N GLU A 415 -4.77 4.62 -11.37
CA GLU A 415 -3.67 5.55 -11.42
C GLU A 415 -4.15 6.98 -11.68
N ALA A 416 -5.23 7.16 -12.44
CA ALA A 416 -5.85 8.47 -12.66
C ALA A 416 -6.52 9.02 -11.38
N ILE A 417 -7.17 8.15 -10.60
CA ILE A 417 -7.77 8.50 -9.30
C ILE A 417 -6.67 8.97 -8.36
N LEU A 418 -5.63 8.16 -8.18
CA LEU A 418 -4.49 8.47 -7.32
C LEU A 418 -3.72 9.71 -7.75
N ALA A 419 -3.59 9.94 -9.06
CA ALA A 419 -2.95 11.12 -9.60
C ALA A 419 -3.73 12.40 -9.27
N LEU A 420 -5.07 12.33 -9.38
CA LEU A 420 -5.93 13.46 -9.03
C LEU A 420 -5.87 13.75 -7.54
N GLU A 421 -6.09 12.76 -6.69
CA GLU A 421 -6.15 12.95 -5.23
C GLU A 421 -4.85 13.52 -4.66
N LEU A 422 -3.71 13.11 -5.20
CA LEU A 422 -2.44 13.73 -4.86
C LEU A 422 -2.32 15.17 -5.36
N ALA A 423 -2.71 15.44 -6.61
CA ALA A 423 -2.64 16.78 -7.18
C ALA A 423 -3.53 17.77 -6.42
N ASP A 424 -4.68 17.30 -5.96
CA ASP A 424 -5.70 18.10 -5.28
C ASP A 424 -5.59 18.08 -3.75
N GLY A 425 -4.73 17.23 -3.20
CA GLY A 425 -4.48 17.13 -1.76
C GLY A 425 -5.73 16.73 -0.99
N CYS A 426 -6.50 15.76 -1.48
CA CYS A 426 -7.68 15.22 -0.83
C CYS A 426 -7.68 13.69 -0.86
N SER A 427 -8.51 13.05 -0.01
CA SER A 427 -8.66 11.59 0.04
C SER A 427 -10.11 11.20 -0.25
N CYS A 428 -10.33 10.09 -0.96
CA CYS A 428 -11.66 9.60 -1.39
C CYS A 428 -12.56 10.72 -1.97
N CYS A 429 -11.97 11.56 -2.82
CA CYS A 429 -12.56 12.82 -3.29
C CYS A 429 -12.66 12.92 -4.82
N ALA A 430 -11.97 12.04 -5.56
CA ALA A 430 -11.74 12.24 -6.98
C ALA A 430 -13.05 12.33 -7.79
N SER A 431 -14.02 11.48 -7.49
CA SER A 431 -15.31 11.48 -8.17
C SER A 431 -16.11 12.78 -7.93
N GLN A 432 -16.03 13.36 -6.73
CA GLN A 432 -16.72 14.61 -6.38
C GLN A 432 -16.01 15.83 -6.98
N VAL A 433 -14.67 15.85 -6.97
CA VAL A 433 -13.88 16.90 -7.62
C VAL A 433 -14.23 16.95 -9.11
N CYS A 434 -14.22 15.79 -9.78
CA CYS A 434 -14.53 15.70 -11.20
C CYS A 434 -16.02 15.84 -11.55
N GLY A 435 -16.91 15.82 -10.55
CA GLY A 435 -18.35 15.99 -10.74
C GLY A 435 -19.06 14.78 -11.33
N CYS A 436 -18.50 13.57 -11.15
CA CYS A 436 -19.08 12.31 -11.59
C CYS A 436 -19.46 11.41 -10.41
N SER A 437 -20.13 11.97 -9.41
CA SER A 437 -20.65 11.25 -8.25
C SER A 437 -22.16 11.47 -8.08
N ASN A 438 -22.88 11.74 -9.17
CA ASN A 438 -24.30 12.06 -9.12
C ASN A 438 -25.14 10.79 -9.02
N ALA A 439 -26.06 10.76 -8.05
CA ALA A 439 -26.94 9.62 -7.82
C ALA A 439 -27.88 9.40 -9.00
N GLY A 440 -27.99 8.16 -9.47
CA GLY A 440 -28.85 7.78 -10.59
C GLY A 440 -28.32 8.16 -11.97
N VAL A 441 -27.21 8.91 -12.06
CA VAL A 441 -26.56 9.29 -13.33
C VAL A 441 -25.20 8.59 -13.47
N ASP A 442 -24.33 8.76 -12.47
CA ASP A 442 -22.99 8.19 -12.46
C ASP A 442 -22.93 6.93 -11.59
N ILE A 443 -23.65 6.98 -10.47
CA ILE A 443 -23.74 5.90 -9.48
C ILE A 443 -25.11 5.22 -9.66
N ASP A 444 -25.09 3.95 -10.08
CA ASP A 444 -26.31 3.19 -10.31
C ASP A 444 -27.05 2.82 -9.01
N ALA A 445 -28.30 2.41 -9.16
CA ALA A 445 -29.19 2.13 -8.03
C ALA A 445 -28.65 1.01 -7.12
N GLU A 446 -28.03 -0.01 -7.67
CA GLU A 446 -27.43 -1.12 -6.92
C GLU A 446 -26.28 -0.61 -6.04
N THR A 447 -25.39 0.21 -6.61
CA THR A 447 -24.28 0.84 -5.90
C THR A 447 -24.79 1.83 -4.84
N GLN A 448 -25.83 2.61 -5.13
CA GLN A 448 -26.46 3.50 -4.15
C GLN A 448 -26.98 2.74 -2.93
N VAL A 449 -27.61 1.58 -3.14
CA VAL A 449 -28.08 0.72 -2.05
C VAL A 449 -26.90 0.17 -1.24
N GLU A 450 -25.82 -0.24 -1.90
CA GLU A 450 -24.64 -0.74 -1.19
C GLU A 450 -23.95 0.36 -0.37
N ILE A 451 -23.78 1.56 -0.93
CA ILE A 451 -23.24 2.71 -0.20
C ILE A 451 -24.09 3.01 1.05
N ALA A 452 -25.42 2.99 0.95
CA ALA A 452 -26.29 3.19 2.11
C ALA A 452 -26.07 2.11 3.19
N LYS A 453 -25.87 0.84 2.80
CA LYS A 453 -25.56 -0.24 3.74
C LYS A 453 -24.19 -0.07 4.38
N LEU A 454 -23.18 0.35 3.63
CA LEU A 454 -21.83 0.61 4.12
C LEU A 454 -21.83 1.75 5.14
N ASN A 455 -22.50 2.87 4.83
CA ASN A 455 -22.70 3.97 5.77
C ASN A 455 -23.35 3.49 7.08
N ALA A 456 -24.43 2.69 6.99
CA ALA A 456 -25.08 2.12 8.17
C ALA A 456 -24.22 1.10 8.93
N LYS A 457 -23.24 0.44 8.29
CA LYS A 457 -22.26 -0.42 8.96
C LYS A 457 -21.22 0.43 9.69
N GLN A 458 -20.75 1.52 9.10
CA GLN A 458 -19.82 2.46 9.74
C GLN A 458 -20.42 3.06 11.01
N GLU A 459 -21.67 3.51 10.96
CA GLU A 459 -22.37 4.06 12.13
C GLU A 459 -22.46 3.03 13.28
N ARG A 460 -22.71 1.76 12.96
CA ARG A 460 -22.70 0.65 13.94
C ARG A 460 -21.33 0.39 14.57
N LEU A 461 -20.26 0.85 13.93
CA LEU A 461 -18.89 0.84 14.46
C LEU A 461 -18.49 2.17 15.10
N GLN A 462 -19.44 3.10 15.26
CA GLN A 462 -19.20 4.46 15.75
C GLN A 462 -18.20 5.23 14.87
N ILE A 463 -18.23 4.96 13.56
CA ILE A 463 -17.51 5.71 12.53
C ILE A 463 -18.52 6.62 11.84
N THR A 464 -18.25 7.92 11.78
CA THR A 464 -19.08 8.88 11.05
C THR A 464 -18.83 8.70 9.54
N PRO A 465 -19.83 8.30 8.74
CA PRO A 465 -19.65 8.08 7.31
C PRO A 465 -19.45 9.40 6.55
N GLN A 466 -18.86 9.33 5.36
CA GLN A 466 -18.56 10.51 4.54
C GLN A 466 -19.82 11.33 4.24
N CYS A 467 -20.96 10.65 4.04
CA CYS A 467 -22.27 11.28 3.90
C CYS A 467 -22.61 12.26 5.02
N GLN A 468 -22.34 11.90 6.28
CA GLN A 468 -22.63 12.78 7.41
C GLN A 468 -21.59 13.90 7.54
N ILE A 469 -20.35 13.67 7.09
CA ILE A 469 -19.26 14.65 7.19
C ILE A 469 -19.41 15.76 6.14
N ASN A 470 -19.67 15.42 4.88
CA ASN A 470 -19.64 16.37 3.77
C ASN A 470 -20.81 16.25 2.78
N GLY A 471 -21.82 15.42 3.07
CA GLY A 471 -23.00 15.26 2.22
C GLY A 471 -22.77 14.47 0.92
N THR A 472 -21.63 13.80 0.78
CA THR A 472 -21.31 13.03 -0.44
C THR A 472 -21.39 11.52 -0.19
N LEU A 473 -21.64 10.74 -1.24
CA LEU A 473 -21.73 9.28 -1.16
C LEU A 473 -22.72 8.80 -0.08
N CYS A 474 -23.93 9.37 -0.09
CA CYS A 474 -24.96 9.03 0.89
C CYS A 474 -25.68 7.71 0.62
N GLY A 475 -25.63 7.21 -0.61
CA GLY A 475 -26.45 6.08 -0.99
C GLY A 475 -27.92 6.46 -1.15
N ALA A 476 -28.72 5.47 -1.51
CA ALA A 476 -30.17 5.54 -1.50
C ALA A 476 -30.73 4.23 -0.93
N ARG A 477 -31.88 4.29 -0.26
CA ARG A 477 -32.55 3.06 0.18
C ARG A 477 -33.06 2.28 -1.02
N ALA A 478 -33.13 0.96 -0.88
CA ALA A 478 -33.81 0.14 -1.87
C ALA A 478 -35.27 0.61 -1.99
N PRO A 479 -35.82 0.70 -3.21
CA PRO A 479 -37.21 1.10 -3.42
C PRO A 479 -38.20 0.17 -2.73
#